data_AF-A0A4R1WE62-F1
#
_entry.id   AF-A0A4R1WE62-F1
#
_cell.length_a   1.000
_cell.length_b   1.000
_cell.length_c   1.000
_cell.angle_alpha   90.00
_cell.angle_beta   90.00
_cell.angle_gamma   90.00
#
_symmetry.space_group_name_H-M   'P 1'
#
loop_
_entity.id
_entity.type
_entity.pdbx_description
1 polymer ?
#
loop_
_entity_poly.entity_id
_entity_poly.type
_entity_poly.pdbx_seq_one_letter_code
_entity_poly.pdbx_strand_id
1 'polypeptide(L)' 'MHPAGDELVVCLAGAMTLHQELADGSARSVTIGPGEYAINPPGAWHTADVDGPATALFITAGAGTQHRPR' A
#
# COMPACT_ATOMS: atom_id res chain seq x y z
N MET A 1 -6.81 -0.37 5.01
CA MET A 1 -6.46 0.84 5.77
C MET A 1 -6.09 0.44 7.18
N HIS A 2 -4.93 0.92 7.65
CA HIS A 2 -4.41 0.64 8.98
C HIS A 2 -4.51 1.90 9.86
N PRO A 3 -5.27 1.89 10.97
CA PRO A 3 -5.46 3.09 11.78
C PRO A 3 -4.37 3.28 12.85
N ALA A 4 -3.65 2.22 13.20
CA ALA A 4 -2.77 2.17 14.38
C ALA A 4 -1.28 2.43 14.08
N GLY A 5 -0.92 2.65 12.82
CA GLY A 5 0.46 2.92 12.42
C GLY A 5 0.61 2.97 10.91
N ASP A 6 1.81 3.35 10.47
CA ASP A 6 2.19 3.28 9.06
C ASP A 6 2.15 1.82 8.57
N GLU A 7 1.92 1.65 7.27
CA GLU A 7 2.25 0.41 6.58
C GLU A 7 3.39 0.65 5.59
N LEU A 8 4.43 -0.18 5.70
CA LEU A 8 5.47 -0.32 4.69
C LEU A 8 5.08 -1.43 3.72
N VAL A 9 5.04 -1.10 2.42
CA VAL A 9 4.89 -2.08 1.34
C VAL A 9 6.19 -2.12 0.55
N VAL A 10 6.86 -3.27 0.57
CA VAL A 10 8.08 -3.52 -0.22
C VAL A 10 7.74 -4.48 -1.36
N CYS A 11 8.10 -4.13 -2.59
CA CYS A 11 8.01 -5.06 -3.71
C CYS A 11 9.26 -5.94 -3.72
N LEU A 12 9.08 -7.25 -3.56
CA LEU A 12 10.17 -8.23 -3.52
C LEU A 12 10.46 -8.82 -4.91
N ALA A 13 9.44 -8.92 -5.76
CA ALA A 13 9.53 -9.41 -7.14
C ALA A 13 8.36 -8.88 -7.97
N GLY A 14 8.56 -8.75 -9.29
CA GLY A 14 7.57 -8.16 -10.19
C GLY A 14 7.53 -6.63 -10.09
N ALA A 15 6.40 -6.04 -10.45
CA ALA A 15 6.15 -4.60 -10.33
C ALA A 15 4.70 -4.36 -9.94
N MET A 16 4.45 -3.28 -9.19
CA MET A 16 3.09 -2.90 -8.79
C MET A 16 2.92 -1.39 -8.73
N THR A 17 1.72 -0.92 -9.01
CA THR A 17 1.34 0.48 -8.77
C THR A 17 0.44 0.54 -7.56
N LEU A 18 0.90 1.19 -6.49
CA LEU A 18 0.07 1.51 -5.34
C LEU A 18 -0.70 2.79 -5.60
N HIS A 19 -2.01 2.72 -5.42
CA HIS A 19 -2.91 3.87 -5.36
C HIS A 19 -3.21 4.16 -3.90
N GLN A 20 -3.02 5.40 -3.47
CA GLN A 20 -3.16 5.83 -2.08
C GLN A 20 -4.11 7.02 -2.01
N GLU A 21 -5.17 6.92 -1.21
CA GLU A 21 -6.00 8.04 -0.79
C GLU A 21 -5.64 8.38 0.66
N LEU A 22 -5.09 9.57 0.87
CA LEU A 22 -4.63 10.05 2.17
C LEU A 22 -5.79 10.59 3.00
N ALA A 23 -5.56 10.77 4.30
CA ALA A 23 -6.57 11.22 5.24
C ALA A 23 -7.10 12.64 4.95
N ASP A 24 -6.33 13.47 4.24
CA ASP A 24 -6.74 14.81 3.78
C ASP A 24 -7.57 14.77 2.49
N GLY A 25 -7.83 13.58 1.93
CA GLY A 25 -8.56 13.36 0.69
C GLY A 25 -7.70 13.48 -0.57
N SER A 26 -6.41 13.80 -0.46
CA SER A 26 -5.50 13.78 -1.61
C SER A 26 -5.24 12.34 -2.06
N ALA A 27 -5.07 12.16 -3.37
CA ALA A 27 -4.77 10.87 -3.96
C ALA A 27 -3.42 10.93 -4.69
N ARG A 28 -2.66 9.84 -4.59
CA ARG A 28 -1.42 9.67 -5.35
C ARG A 28 -1.24 8.22 -5.77
N SER A 29 -0.46 8.03 -6.83
CA SER A 29 -0.04 6.70 -7.27
C SER A 29 1.48 6.62 -7.35
N VAL A 30 2.04 5.47 -7.02
CA VAL A 30 3.47 5.21 -7.13
C VAL A 30 3.68 3.79 -7.65
N THR A 31 4.50 3.65 -8.68
CA THR A 31 4.93 2.35 -9.18
C THR A 31 6.24 1.97 -8.50
N ILE A 32 6.30 0.75 -7.96
CA ILE A 32 7.47 0.19 -7.29
C ILE A 32 7.84 -1.16 -7.91
N GLY A 33 9.13 -1.36 -8.16
CA GLY A 33 9.76 -2.61 -8.59
C GLY A 33 10.53 -3.30 -7.46
N PRO A 34 11.29 -4.37 -7.76
CA PRO A 34 11.97 -5.18 -6.76
C PRO A 34 12.98 -4.35 -5.94
N GLY A 35 12.85 -4.41 -4.60
CA GLY A 35 13.67 -3.65 -3.65
C GLY A 35 13.16 -2.23 -3.37
N GLU A 36 12.20 -1.73 -4.14
CA GLU A 36 11.55 -0.45 -3.89
C GLU A 36 10.35 -0.60 -2.95
N TYR A 37 9.96 0.51 -2.34
CA TYR A 37 8.91 0.52 -1.33
C TYR A 37 8.08 1.80 -1.35
N ALA A 38 6.89 1.71 -0.75
CA ALA A 38 6.03 2.84 -0.46
C ALA A 38 5.50 2.76 0.97
N ILE A 39 5.24 3.92 1.57
CA ILE A 39 4.60 4.04 2.89
C ILE A 39 3.15 4.47 2.70
N ASN A 40 2.23 3.74 3.31
CA ASN A 40 0.84 4.14 3.54
C ASN A 40 0.74 4.72 4.96
N PRO A 41 0.55 6.05 5.12
CA PRO A 41 0.33 6.65 6.43
C PRO A 41 -0.92 6.10 7.12
N PRO A 42 -1.09 6.28 8.45
CA PRO A 42 -2.25 5.80 9.16
C PRO A 42 -3.52 6.46 8.61
N GLY A 43 -4.58 5.69 8.45
CA GLY A 43 -5.82 6.20 7.85
C GLY A 43 -5.83 6.28 6.33
N ALA A 44 -4.70 6.07 5.64
CA ALA A 44 -4.68 6.02 4.19
C ALA A 44 -5.37 4.76 3.66
N TRP A 45 -6.28 4.95 2.71
CA TRP A 45 -6.77 3.85 1.90
C TRP A 45 -5.76 3.57 0.80
N HIS A 46 -5.50 2.31 0.53
CA HIS A 46 -4.62 1.95 -0.57
C HIS A 46 -5.06 0.66 -1.22
N THR A 47 -4.64 0.52 -2.46
CA THR A 47 -4.78 -0.68 -3.25
C THR A 47 -3.63 -0.77 -4.24
N ALA A 48 -3.43 -1.94 -4.84
CA ALA A 48 -2.33 -2.17 -5.77
C ALA A 48 -2.83 -2.82 -7.06
N ASP A 49 -2.35 -2.32 -8.20
CA ASP A 49 -2.51 -2.96 -9.49
C ASP A 49 -1.20 -3.64 -9.90
N VAL A 50 -1.33 -4.83 -10.47
CA VAL A 50 -0.21 -5.68 -10.93
C VAL A 50 -0.52 -6.20 -12.33
N ASP A 51 0.38 -5.97 -13.28
CA ASP A 51 0.23 -6.44 -14.68
C ASP A 51 0.63 -7.91 -14.86
N GLY A 52 1.22 -8.52 -13.82
CA GLY A 52 1.66 -9.90 -13.80
C GLY A 52 1.96 -10.37 -12.37
N PRO A 53 2.57 -11.55 -12.20
CA PRO A 53 2.94 -12.04 -10.88
C PRO A 53 3.87 -11.06 -10.17
N ALA A 54 3.50 -10.68 -8.95
CA ALA A 54 4.33 -9.87 -8.06
C ALA A 54 4.32 -10.48 -6.66
N THR A 55 5.38 -10.21 -5.89
CA THR A 55 5.47 -10.58 -4.47
C THR A 55 5.76 -9.33 -3.68
N ALA A 56 4.97 -9.07 -2.63
CA ALA A 56 5.17 -7.92 -1.75
C ALA A 56 5.19 -8.33 -0.27
N LEU A 57 5.97 -7.59 0.51
CA LEU A 57 6.02 -7.66 1.96
C LEU A 57 5.28 -6.45 2.54
N PHE A 58 4.33 -6.72 3.42
CA PHE A 58 3.54 -5.71 4.13
C PHE A 58 3.93 -5.75 5.61
N ILE A 59 4.31 -4.61 6.18
CA ILE A 59 4.66 -4.47 7.60
C ILE A 59 3.81 -3.35 8.19
N THR A 60 2.93 -3.67 9.13
CA THR A 60 2.06 -2.69 9.81
C THR A 60 1.53 -3.20 11.15
N ALA A 61 1.01 -2.28 11.96
CA ALA A 61 0.18 -2.60 13.11
C ALA A 61 -1.21 -3.06 12.64
N GLY A 62 -1.39 -4.37 12.43
CA GLY A 62 -2.62 -4.94 11.83
C GLY A 62 -3.90 -4.83 12.67
N ALA A 63 -3.82 -4.41 13.94
CA ALA A 63 -4.97 -4.27 14.82
C ALA A 63 -5.97 -3.23 14.27
N GLY A 64 -7.23 -3.64 14.10
CA GLY A 64 -8.28 -2.75 13.59
C GLY A 64 -8.18 -2.44 12.10
N THR A 65 -7.46 -3.24 11.31
CA THR A 65 -7.41 -3.09 9.85
C THR A 65 -8.81 -3.08 9.23
N GLN A 66 -9.07 -2.09 8.39
CA GLN A 66 -10.35 -1.92 7.70
C GLN A 66 -10.20 -2.22 6.20
N HIS A 67 -11.26 -2.80 5.64
CA HIS A 67 -11.36 -3.15 4.23
C HIS A 67 -12.62 -2.51 3.65
N ARG A 68 -12.57 -2.15 2.36
CA ARG A 68 -13.72 -1.71 1.58
C ARG A 68 -13.61 -2.28 0.15
N PRO A 69 -14.71 -2.42 -0.59
CA PRO A 69 -14.64 -2.69 -2.02
C PRO A 69 -13.76 -1.66 -2.73
N ARG A 70 -13.02 -2.12 -3.75
CA ARG A 70 -12.33 -1.21 -4.66
C ARG A 70 -13.33 -0.44 -5.51
#